data_AF-A0A7V6ZGU9-F1
#
_entry.id   AF-A0A7V6ZGU9-F1
#
_cell.length_a   1.000
_cell.length_b   1.000
_cell.length_c   1.000
_cell.angle_alpha   90.00
_cell.angle_beta   90.00
_cell.angle_gamma   90.00
#
_symmetry.space_group_name_H-M   'P 1'
#
loop_
_entity.id
_entity.type
_entity.pdbx_description
1 polymer ?
#
loop_
_entity_poly.entity_id
_entity_poly.type
_entity_poly.pdbx_seq_one_letter_code
_entity_poly.pdbx_strand_id
1 'polypeptide(L)'
;MPRPVVRFSCLVDEDPIFAVQATKWVRSLIEIARIPPEDIVVHYTREVDPDRAAHFAMLGVSTADVDAVSRQRPHLNKLAQLRSDFLRDADLAVLCDCDTLFVADPRPYFSRNIIAAAVVDRPNPPIEVWEVLLLRAGLKRRRPDIAVGSAAALTLFENRNWGLYVLPGARLAELDQPWRRWAAWLEGQMDVLRSFASHIDQIAFALTCLELGIEPELLPKALNFPTHLPAACTGDGAPIMLHYHRRVDDRGMLEPIGQGTVDRAIAFANEILAAPATIRRKRRLLLHVGLPKTGTSALQRWCHANSGPLLERGIRYPTPSADTEMPKHQFIVSDLMVGDVSRTARALAEGGEEETILSSEGLSNHLYDFRPLGLARIRAIFETFHLTVFMVHRRLEDWLRSYHKQCAINPRRAAYYYGTGLELDAFRELPRVRRLMDVARLVEDCAAAYGAREVVATEYESDWPGRFFSLCGYRPAEKVEFEVTNESVPDWILEAVLRINRLPLSDKARTAWLGTLQRFSDSRHVGLRKHEATAASGAFWRELDPGLVDAVASPDALWSGYRALVDELRRS
;
A
#
# COMPACT_ATOMS: atom_id res chain seq x y z
N MET A 1 14.32 -11.86 3.69
CA MET A 1 13.58 -11.87 2.41
C MET A 1 12.14 -11.47 2.69
N PRO A 2 11.47 -10.70 1.82
CA PRO A 2 10.06 -10.37 2.00
C PRO A 2 9.19 -11.64 2.01
N ARG A 3 8.12 -11.62 2.81
CA ARG A 3 7.08 -12.66 2.86
C ARG A 3 6.43 -12.75 1.47
N PRO A 4 6.13 -13.95 0.93
CA PRO A 4 5.57 -14.04 -0.41
C PRO A 4 4.18 -13.40 -0.45
N VAL A 5 3.87 -12.73 -1.55
CA VAL A 5 2.54 -12.18 -1.85
C VAL A 5 1.66 -13.34 -2.28
N VAL A 6 0.69 -13.70 -1.44
CA VAL A 6 -0.26 -14.78 -1.69
C VAL A 6 -1.64 -14.15 -1.87
N ARG A 7 -2.27 -14.35 -3.03
CA ARG A 7 -3.57 -13.77 -3.36
C ARG A 7 -4.64 -14.85 -3.51
N PHE A 8 -5.80 -14.62 -2.91
CA PHE A 8 -6.91 -15.57 -2.85
C PHE A 8 -8.03 -15.15 -3.78
N SER A 9 -8.70 -16.12 -4.38
CA SER A 9 -9.79 -15.87 -5.31
C SER A 9 -10.87 -16.93 -5.29
N CYS A 10 -12.12 -16.49 -5.36
CA CYS A 10 -13.29 -17.31 -5.71
C CYS A 10 -14.05 -16.65 -6.87
N LEU A 11 -14.98 -17.40 -7.49
CA LEU A 11 -15.83 -16.89 -8.56
C LEU A 11 -17.30 -17.09 -8.21
N VAL A 12 -18.05 -15.99 -8.20
CA VAL A 12 -19.49 -15.95 -7.97
C VAL A 12 -20.21 -15.98 -9.32
N ASP A 13 -21.10 -16.94 -9.49
CA ASP A 13 -21.96 -17.04 -10.67
C ASP A 13 -23.38 -16.49 -10.37
N GLU A 14 -24.27 -16.55 -11.37
CA GLU A 14 -25.63 -15.99 -11.31
C GLU A 14 -26.47 -16.52 -10.13
N ASP A 15 -26.30 -17.80 -9.76
CA ASP A 15 -27.06 -18.43 -8.68
C ASP A 15 -26.78 -17.71 -7.32
N PRO A 16 -27.82 -17.19 -6.63
CA PRO A 16 -27.67 -16.51 -5.35
C PRO A 16 -26.90 -17.30 -4.29
N ILE A 17 -26.90 -18.64 -4.35
CA ILE A 17 -26.17 -19.47 -3.41
C ILE A 17 -24.67 -19.15 -3.40
N PHE A 18 -24.08 -18.85 -4.56
CA PHE A 18 -22.65 -18.56 -4.67
C PHE A 18 -22.28 -17.26 -3.97
N ALA A 19 -23.14 -16.24 -4.01
CA ALA A 19 -22.92 -15.00 -3.28
C ALA A 19 -22.92 -15.25 -1.76
N VAL A 20 -23.89 -16.03 -1.25
CA VAL A 20 -23.98 -16.38 0.18
C VAL A 20 -22.75 -17.19 0.62
N GLN A 21 -22.33 -18.16 -0.18
CA GLN A 21 -21.16 -18.99 0.09
C GLN A 21 -19.87 -18.14 0.04
N ALA A 22 -19.71 -17.30 -0.98
CA ALA A 22 -18.58 -16.39 -1.12
C ALA A 22 -18.49 -15.38 0.04
N THR A 23 -19.62 -14.89 0.58
CA THR A 23 -19.59 -14.04 1.79
C THR A 23 -18.99 -14.79 2.97
N LYS A 24 -19.35 -16.06 3.20
CA LYS A 24 -18.73 -16.89 4.24
C LYS A 24 -17.24 -17.10 3.98
N TRP A 25 -16.89 -17.39 2.73
CA TRP A 25 -15.50 -17.56 2.29
C TRP A 25 -14.64 -16.31 2.57
N VAL A 26 -15.08 -15.13 2.11
CA VAL A 26 -14.39 -13.84 2.35
C VAL A 26 -14.25 -13.58 3.85
N ARG A 27 -15.33 -13.73 4.61
CA ARG A 27 -15.31 -13.48 6.05
C ARG A 27 -14.38 -14.44 6.77
N SER A 28 -14.35 -15.70 6.39
CA SER A 28 -13.45 -16.68 7.00
C SER A 28 -11.98 -16.36 6.73
N LEU A 29 -11.64 -15.89 5.52
CA LEU A 29 -10.28 -15.45 5.21
C LEU A 29 -9.87 -14.25 6.07
N ILE A 30 -10.73 -13.25 6.23
CA ILE A 30 -10.38 -12.00 6.92
C ILE A 30 -10.47 -12.15 8.44
N GLU A 31 -11.61 -12.61 8.95
CA GLU A 31 -11.93 -12.62 10.38
C GLU A 31 -11.26 -13.80 11.10
N ILE A 32 -11.10 -14.94 10.43
CA ILE A 32 -10.54 -16.16 11.03
C ILE A 32 -9.08 -16.35 10.64
N ALA A 33 -8.79 -16.44 9.34
CA ALA A 33 -7.43 -16.69 8.84
C ALA A 33 -6.52 -15.45 8.84
N ARG A 34 -7.06 -14.27 9.17
CA ARG A 34 -6.33 -12.99 9.23
C ARG A 34 -5.59 -12.66 7.93
N ILE A 35 -6.23 -12.97 6.80
CA ILE A 35 -5.78 -12.58 5.47
C ILE A 35 -6.19 -11.12 5.24
N PRO A 36 -5.27 -10.24 4.83
CA PRO A 36 -5.61 -8.87 4.49
C PRO A 36 -6.63 -8.81 3.35
N PRO A 37 -7.70 -7.98 3.43
CA PRO A 37 -8.70 -7.87 2.36
C PRO A 37 -8.10 -7.52 0.99
N GLU A 38 -7.00 -6.75 0.97
CA GLU A 38 -6.28 -6.39 -0.26
C GLU A 38 -5.61 -7.58 -0.97
N ASP A 39 -5.45 -8.72 -0.29
CA ASP A 39 -4.93 -9.97 -0.86
C ASP A 39 -6.05 -10.88 -1.39
N ILE A 40 -7.29 -10.40 -1.44
CA ILE A 40 -8.47 -11.18 -1.82
C ILE A 40 -9.17 -10.51 -3.01
N VAL A 41 -9.56 -11.32 -4.00
CA VAL A 41 -10.43 -10.90 -5.11
C VAL A 41 -11.64 -11.83 -5.25
N VAL A 42 -12.82 -11.25 -5.38
CA VAL A 42 -14.03 -11.98 -5.78
C VAL A 42 -14.29 -11.68 -7.25
N HIS A 43 -14.18 -12.70 -8.10
CA HIS A 43 -14.60 -12.59 -9.49
C HIS A 43 -16.09 -12.85 -9.60
N TYR A 44 -16.75 -12.20 -10.54
CA TYR A 44 -18.17 -12.43 -10.81
C TYR A 44 -18.45 -12.42 -12.30
N THR A 45 -19.37 -13.28 -12.74
CA THR A 45 -19.88 -13.25 -14.11
C THR A 45 -20.74 -11.99 -14.30
N ARG A 46 -20.84 -11.47 -15.53
CA ARG A 46 -21.58 -10.22 -15.81
C ARG A 46 -23.09 -10.34 -15.55
N GLU A 47 -23.59 -11.55 -15.42
CA GLU A 47 -24.97 -11.89 -15.10
C GLU A 47 -25.28 -11.72 -13.60
N VAL A 48 -24.28 -11.59 -12.73
CA VAL A 48 -24.47 -11.35 -11.29
C VAL A 48 -25.06 -9.96 -11.05
N ASP A 49 -26.06 -9.91 -10.17
CA ASP A 49 -26.65 -8.68 -9.64
C ASP A 49 -25.57 -7.70 -9.13
N PRO A 50 -25.49 -6.47 -9.68
CA PRO A 50 -24.51 -5.46 -9.26
C PRO A 50 -24.49 -5.18 -7.76
N ASP A 51 -25.64 -5.28 -7.08
CA ASP A 51 -25.71 -5.05 -5.62
C ASP A 51 -24.98 -6.15 -4.84
N ARG A 52 -25.00 -7.39 -5.35
CA ARG A 52 -24.24 -8.51 -4.78
C ARG A 52 -22.75 -8.35 -5.04
N ALA A 53 -22.35 -7.87 -6.21
CA ALA A 53 -20.95 -7.56 -6.49
C ALA A 53 -20.44 -6.41 -5.59
N ALA A 54 -21.25 -5.35 -5.43
CA ALA A 54 -20.95 -4.21 -4.57
C ALA A 54 -20.80 -4.61 -3.09
N HIS A 55 -21.55 -5.61 -2.62
CA HIS A 55 -21.42 -6.14 -1.26
C HIS A 55 -19.98 -6.56 -0.92
N PHE A 56 -19.27 -7.23 -1.83
CA PHE A 56 -17.89 -7.64 -1.58
C PHE A 56 -16.93 -6.45 -1.51
N ALA A 57 -17.14 -5.44 -2.36
CA ALA A 57 -16.34 -4.21 -2.29
C ALA A 57 -16.49 -3.48 -0.94
N MET A 58 -17.66 -3.55 -0.30
CA MET A 58 -17.88 -3.02 1.06
C MET A 58 -17.06 -3.77 2.13
N LEU A 59 -16.76 -5.05 1.92
CA LEU A 59 -15.87 -5.84 2.78
C LEU A 59 -14.38 -5.50 2.55
N GLY A 60 -14.08 -4.53 1.68
CA GLY A 60 -12.71 -4.07 1.42
C GLY A 60 -11.87 -5.01 0.57
N VAL A 61 -12.48 -6.07 0.00
CA VAL A 61 -11.80 -6.96 -0.96
C VAL A 61 -11.88 -6.39 -2.38
N SER A 62 -10.95 -6.82 -3.24
CA SER A 62 -11.02 -6.50 -4.66
C SER A 62 -12.19 -7.26 -5.31
N THR A 63 -12.79 -6.67 -6.33
CA THR A 63 -13.84 -7.32 -7.12
C THR A 63 -13.52 -7.13 -8.60
N ALA A 64 -13.83 -8.13 -9.43
CA ALA A 64 -13.54 -8.08 -10.86
C ALA A 64 -14.63 -8.81 -11.67
N ASP A 65 -15.19 -8.14 -12.67
CA ASP A 65 -16.08 -8.78 -13.62
C ASP A 65 -15.28 -9.67 -14.58
N VAL A 66 -15.87 -10.80 -14.96
CA VAL A 66 -15.29 -11.72 -15.93
C VAL A 66 -16.33 -12.24 -16.90
N ASP A 67 -15.90 -12.56 -18.11
CA ASP A 67 -16.74 -13.28 -19.05
C ASP A 67 -16.93 -14.73 -18.58
N ALA A 68 -18.18 -15.19 -18.61
CA ALA A 68 -18.50 -16.59 -18.39
C ALA A 68 -17.77 -17.46 -19.41
N VAL A 69 -17.12 -18.52 -18.93
CA VAL A 69 -16.44 -19.52 -19.76
C VAL A 69 -17.46 -20.44 -20.42
N SER A 70 -18.49 -20.84 -19.69
CA SER A 70 -19.62 -21.61 -20.21
C SER A 70 -20.89 -21.27 -19.44
N ARG A 71 -21.92 -20.81 -20.16
CA ARG A 71 -23.26 -20.61 -19.60
C ARG A 71 -24.00 -21.92 -19.36
N GLN A 72 -23.68 -22.96 -20.11
CA GLN A 72 -24.29 -24.28 -19.95
C GLN A 72 -23.68 -25.05 -18.77
N ARG A 73 -22.44 -24.72 -18.41
CA ARG A 73 -21.69 -25.36 -17.33
C ARG A 73 -21.02 -24.33 -16.41
N PRO A 74 -21.80 -23.72 -15.51
CA PRO A 74 -21.32 -22.70 -14.56
C PRO A 74 -20.04 -23.08 -13.79
N HIS A 75 -19.86 -24.37 -13.45
CA HIS A 75 -18.65 -24.86 -12.77
C HIS A 75 -17.34 -24.58 -13.55
N LEU A 76 -17.39 -24.41 -14.88
CA LEU A 76 -16.23 -24.04 -15.69
C LEU A 76 -15.87 -22.56 -15.60
N ASN A 77 -16.78 -21.70 -15.12
CA ASN A 77 -16.56 -20.26 -15.09
C ASN A 77 -15.37 -19.89 -14.21
N LYS A 78 -15.05 -20.71 -13.22
CA LYS A 78 -13.86 -20.55 -12.38
C LYS A 78 -12.53 -20.50 -13.16
N LEU A 79 -12.45 -21.07 -14.37
CA LEU A 79 -11.29 -20.91 -15.25
C LEU A 79 -11.04 -19.44 -15.67
N ALA A 80 -12.04 -18.56 -15.56
CA ALA A 80 -11.87 -17.12 -15.78
C ALA A 80 -10.83 -16.48 -14.83
N GLN A 81 -10.65 -17.04 -13.64
CA GLN A 81 -9.68 -16.55 -12.66
C GLN A 81 -8.23 -16.58 -13.20
N LEU A 82 -7.89 -17.50 -14.11
CA LEU A 82 -6.54 -17.64 -14.69
C LEU A 82 -6.11 -16.40 -15.53
N ARG A 83 -7.07 -15.54 -15.88
CA ARG A 83 -6.85 -14.30 -16.62
C ARG A 83 -6.77 -13.05 -15.75
N SER A 84 -6.87 -13.20 -14.43
CA SER A 84 -6.82 -12.10 -13.48
C SER A 84 -5.40 -11.54 -13.36
N ASP A 85 -5.19 -10.28 -13.73
CA ASP A 85 -3.91 -9.58 -13.51
C ASP A 85 -3.57 -9.52 -12.01
N PHE A 86 -4.59 -9.32 -11.17
CA PHE A 86 -4.45 -9.41 -9.71
C PHE A 86 -3.83 -10.73 -9.27
N LEU A 87 -4.15 -11.86 -9.90
CA LEU A 87 -3.56 -13.15 -9.51
C LEU A 87 -2.20 -13.40 -10.17
N ARG A 88 -1.97 -12.86 -11.37
CA ARG A 88 -0.70 -13.02 -12.10
C ARG A 88 0.45 -12.26 -11.45
N ASP A 89 0.15 -11.14 -10.80
CA ASP A 89 1.10 -10.31 -10.07
C ASP A 89 1.49 -10.88 -8.68
N ALA A 90 0.91 -12.00 -8.26
CA ALA A 90 1.25 -12.65 -6.99
C ALA A 90 2.43 -13.63 -7.13
N ASP A 91 3.14 -13.87 -6.02
CA ASP A 91 4.04 -15.02 -5.94
C ASP A 91 3.24 -16.33 -6.03
N LEU A 92 2.08 -16.36 -5.34
CA LEU A 92 1.15 -17.49 -5.35
C LEU A 92 -0.30 -17.01 -5.50
N ALA A 93 -1.02 -17.60 -6.44
CA ALA A 93 -2.45 -17.47 -6.63
C ALA A 93 -3.17 -18.68 -6.03
N VAL A 94 -4.18 -18.43 -5.22
CA VAL A 94 -4.99 -19.45 -4.54
C VAL A 94 -6.41 -19.40 -5.09
N LEU A 95 -6.80 -20.43 -5.84
CA LEU A 95 -8.12 -20.55 -6.45
C LEU A 95 -9.01 -21.45 -5.56
N CYS A 96 -10.14 -20.92 -5.11
CA CYS A 96 -11.05 -21.59 -4.21
C CYS A 96 -12.46 -21.70 -4.79
N ASP A 97 -13.19 -22.76 -4.43
CA ASP A 97 -14.65 -22.76 -4.58
C ASP A 97 -15.28 -21.82 -3.55
N CYS A 98 -16.50 -21.31 -3.83
CA CYS A 98 -17.22 -20.44 -2.91
C CYS A 98 -17.68 -21.18 -1.64
N ASP A 99 -17.89 -22.48 -1.73
CA ASP A 99 -18.38 -23.36 -0.67
C ASP A 99 -17.24 -23.95 0.19
N THR A 100 -16.16 -23.18 0.32
CA THR A 100 -15.07 -23.46 1.25
C THR A 100 -15.01 -22.41 2.34
N LEU A 101 -14.48 -22.80 3.50
CA LEU A 101 -14.42 -21.94 4.69
C LEU A 101 -13.12 -22.19 5.45
N PHE A 102 -12.37 -21.13 5.74
CA PHE A 102 -11.10 -21.23 6.46
C PHE A 102 -11.30 -21.16 7.98
N VAL A 103 -10.63 -22.05 8.70
CA VAL A 103 -10.61 -22.08 10.17
C VAL A 103 -9.23 -21.72 10.74
N ALA A 104 -8.22 -21.53 9.88
CA ALA A 104 -6.88 -21.04 10.23
C ALA A 104 -6.15 -20.45 8.99
N ASP A 105 -5.01 -19.77 9.20
CA ASP A 105 -4.15 -19.26 8.11
C ASP A 105 -3.54 -20.42 7.30
N PRO A 106 -3.85 -20.55 5.98
CA PRO A 106 -3.36 -21.66 5.17
C PRO A 106 -1.95 -21.42 4.62
N ARG A 107 -1.43 -20.17 4.67
CA ARG A 107 -0.15 -19.80 4.04
C ARG A 107 1.08 -20.59 4.53
N PRO A 108 1.16 -21.05 5.79
CA PRO A 108 2.28 -21.89 6.25
C PRO A 108 2.44 -23.21 5.51
N TYR A 109 1.40 -23.66 4.80
CA TYR A 109 1.40 -24.92 4.06
C TYR A 109 1.72 -24.76 2.57
N PHE A 110 1.97 -23.53 2.09
CA PHE A 110 2.18 -23.27 0.68
C PHE A 110 3.67 -23.22 0.33
N SER A 111 4.06 -24.04 -0.64
CA SER A 111 5.39 -24.02 -1.24
C SER A 111 5.44 -23.01 -2.39
N ARG A 112 6.51 -22.22 -2.46
CA ARG A 112 6.72 -21.28 -3.57
C ARG A 112 6.99 -22.04 -4.88
N ASN A 113 6.55 -21.48 -6.00
CA ASN A 113 6.82 -21.99 -7.36
C ASN A 113 6.31 -23.40 -7.68
N ILE A 114 5.46 -23.98 -6.84
CA ILE A 114 4.89 -25.31 -7.05
C ILE A 114 3.38 -25.17 -7.28
N ILE A 115 2.87 -25.96 -8.23
CA ILE A 115 1.44 -26.16 -8.43
C ILE A 115 1.00 -27.23 -7.44
N ALA A 116 0.05 -26.92 -6.56
CA ALA A 116 -0.39 -27.83 -5.51
C ALA A 116 -1.91 -27.82 -5.37
N ALA A 117 -2.49 -28.98 -5.10
CA ALA A 117 -3.91 -29.14 -4.81
C ALA A 117 -4.14 -30.41 -3.98
N ALA A 118 -5.30 -30.50 -3.33
CA ALA A 118 -5.69 -31.73 -2.63
C ALA A 118 -6.10 -32.82 -3.64
N VAL A 119 -5.89 -34.08 -3.28
CA VAL A 119 -6.47 -35.20 -4.05
C VAL A 119 -8.00 -35.16 -3.97
N VAL A 120 -8.68 -35.66 -5.01
CA VAL A 120 -10.16 -35.81 -4.99
C VAL A 120 -10.62 -36.72 -3.85
N ASP A 121 -11.81 -36.44 -3.31
CA ASP A 121 -12.36 -37.20 -2.19
C ASP A 121 -12.83 -38.60 -2.61
N ARG A 122 -13.33 -38.71 -3.84
CA ARG A 122 -13.91 -39.92 -4.44
C ARG A 122 -13.33 -40.13 -5.84
N PRO A 123 -13.40 -41.36 -6.39
CA PRO A 123 -12.90 -41.66 -7.73
C PRO A 123 -13.88 -41.10 -8.78
N ASN A 124 -13.92 -39.77 -8.91
CA ASN A 124 -14.80 -39.04 -9.81
C ASN A 124 -13.95 -38.35 -10.89
N PRO A 125 -13.70 -39.00 -12.04
CA PRO A 125 -14.26 -40.27 -12.48
C PRO A 125 -13.39 -41.48 -12.05
N PRO A 126 -13.93 -42.72 -12.13
CA PRO A 126 -13.19 -43.93 -11.79
C PRO A 126 -12.13 -44.26 -12.85
N ILE A 127 -11.22 -45.16 -12.53
CA ILE A 127 -10.04 -45.44 -13.35
C ILE A 127 -10.39 -45.92 -14.76
N GLU A 128 -11.48 -46.69 -14.92
CA GLU A 128 -11.91 -47.19 -16.22
C GLU A 128 -12.32 -46.04 -17.16
N VAL A 129 -12.92 -44.98 -16.61
CA VAL A 129 -13.25 -43.77 -17.36
C VAL A 129 -11.98 -43.02 -17.73
N TRP A 130 -11.01 -42.90 -16.80
CA TRP A 130 -9.70 -42.32 -17.09
C TRP A 130 -8.97 -43.02 -18.23
N GLU A 131 -9.01 -44.35 -18.28
CA GLU A 131 -8.36 -45.13 -19.35
C GLU A 131 -8.92 -44.80 -20.72
N VAL A 132 -10.24 -44.70 -20.83
CA VAL A 132 -10.90 -44.30 -22.09
C VAL A 132 -10.53 -42.86 -22.45
N LEU A 133 -10.55 -41.94 -21.49
CA LEU A 133 -10.22 -40.53 -21.74
C LEU A 133 -8.76 -40.35 -22.18
N LEU A 134 -7.81 -41.00 -21.50
CA LEU A 134 -6.38 -40.93 -21.85
C LEU A 134 -6.12 -41.51 -23.23
N LEU A 135 -6.74 -42.64 -23.56
CA LEU A 135 -6.65 -43.25 -24.88
C LEU A 135 -7.17 -42.30 -25.97
N ARG A 136 -8.35 -41.70 -25.78
CA ARG A 136 -8.95 -40.74 -26.73
C ARG A 136 -8.16 -39.44 -26.83
N ALA A 137 -7.54 -39.01 -25.74
CA ALA A 137 -6.70 -37.81 -25.68
C ALA A 137 -5.30 -38.02 -26.27
N GLY A 138 -4.88 -39.28 -26.49
CA GLY A 138 -3.51 -39.60 -26.91
C GLY A 138 -2.47 -39.34 -25.82
N LEU A 139 -2.89 -39.28 -24.55
CA LEU A 139 -2.02 -39.03 -23.39
C LEU A 139 -1.68 -40.33 -22.67
N LYS A 140 -0.56 -40.33 -21.95
CA LYS A 140 -0.09 -41.48 -21.16
C LYS A 140 0.13 -41.07 -19.72
N ARG A 141 -0.19 -42.00 -18.80
CA ARG A 141 0.17 -41.87 -17.38
C ARG A 141 1.68 -41.67 -17.25
N ARG A 142 2.08 -40.71 -16.41
CA ARG A 142 3.50 -40.49 -16.06
C ARG A 142 3.86 -41.09 -14.71
N ARG A 143 2.85 -41.38 -13.87
CA ARG A 143 2.98 -41.82 -12.49
C ARG A 143 1.96 -42.92 -12.18
N PRO A 144 2.19 -43.72 -11.12
CA PRO A 144 1.18 -44.62 -10.59
C PRO A 144 -0.06 -43.87 -10.09
N ASP A 145 -1.22 -44.48 -10.26
CA ASP A 145 -2.48 -44.00 -9.69
C ASP A 145 -2.38 -43.94 -8.14
N ILE A 146 -3.14 -43.04 -7.53
CA ILE A 146 -3.07 -42.76 -6.08
C ILE A 146 -4.41 -42.98 -5.40
N ALA A 147 -4.38 -43.21 -4.09
CA ALA A 147 -5.60 -43.32 -3.29
C ALA A 147 -6.35 -41.98 -3.24
N VAL A 148 -7.68 -42.06 -3.33
CA VAL A 148 -8.55 -40.91 -3.10
C VAL A 148 -8.64 -40.57 -1.61
N GLY A 149 -9.05 -39.35 -1.27
CA GLY A 149 -9.02 -38.85 0.10
C GLY A 149 -10.02 -39.50 1.05
N SER A 150 -11.13 -40.04 0.54
CA SER A 150 -12.31 -40.41 1.33
C SER A 150 -13.01 -41.71 0.91
N ALA A 151 -12.32 -42.58 0.18
CA ALA A 151 -12.78 -43.93 -0.14
C ALA A 151 -11.60 -44.89 -0.37
N ALA A 152 -11.83 -46.19 -0.24
CA ALA A 152 -10.87 -47.22 -0.62
C ALA A 152 -10.86 -47.44 -2.14
N ALA A 153 -10.46 -46.43 -2.89
CA ALA A 153 -10.40 -46.43 -4.35
C ALA A 153 -9.19 -45.63 -4.85
N LEU A 154 -8.86 -45.81 -6.13
CA LEU A 154 -7.77 -45.10 -6.80
C LEU A 154 -8.30 -44.03 -7.76
N THR A 155 -7.44 -43.06 -8.05
CA THR A 155 -7.64 -42.05 -9.09
C THR A 155 -6.31 -41.74 -9.77
N LEU A 156 -6.37 -41.09 -10.94
CA LEU A 156 -5.19 -40.66 -11.68
C LEU A 156 -4.32 -39.74 -10.82
N PHE A 157 -2.99 -39.88 -10.89
CA PHE A 157 -2.07 -39.06 -10.10
C PHE A 157 -2.30 -37.57 -10.27
N GLU A 158 -2.70 -37.06 -11.43
CA GLU A 158 -2.92 -35.63 -11.67
C GLU A 158 -4.35 -35.15 -11.30
N ASN A 159 -5.26 -36.05 -10.92
CA ASN A 159 -6.63 -35.69 -10.57
C ASN A 159 -6.70 -35.01 -9.19
N ARG A 160 -7.23 -33.78 -9.15
CA ARG A 160 -7.17 -32.90 -7.98
C ARG A 160 -8.51 -32.21 -7.74
N ASN A 161 -8.87 -32.07 -6.46
CA ASN A 161 -10.13 -31.46 -6.03
C ASN A 161 -10.11 -29.94 -6.24
N TRP A 162 -11.03 -29.42 -7.05
CA TRP A 162 -11.16 -27.99 -7.41
C TRP A 162 -11.37 -27.03 -6.24
N GLY A 163 -11.77 -27.54 -5.07
CA GLY A 163 -12.01 -26.73 -3.88
C GLY A 163 -10.84 -25.83 -3.49
N LEU A 164 -9.58 -26.25 -3.73
CA LEU A 164 -8.39 -25.44 -3.49
C LEU A 164 -7.24 -25.80 -4.43
N TYR A 165 -6.77 -24.81 -5.18
CA TYR A 165 -5.56 -24.87 -5.99
C TYR A 165 -4.61 -23.75 -5.60
N VAL A 166 -3.33 -24.07 -5.47
CA VAL A 166 -2.24 -23.11 -5.23
C VAL A 166 -1.32 -23.14 -6.45
N LEU A 167 -1.21 -22.02 -7.14
CA LEU A 167 -0.53 -21.90 -8.42
C LEU A 167 0.48 -20.74 -8.36
N PRO A 168 1.67 -20.83 -8.95
CA PRO A 168 2.54 -19.66 -9.12
C PRO A 168 1.85 -18.63 -10.02
N GLY A 169 1.72 -17.37 -9.57
CA GLY A 169 0.99 -16.33 -10.31
C GLY A 169 1.54 -16.14 -11.73
N ALA A 170 2.87 -16.13 -11.85
CA ALA A 170 3.59 -16.05 -13.13
C ALA A 170 3.30 -17.20 -14.12
N ARG A 171 2.75 -18.33 -13.65
CA ARG A 171 2.42 -19.50 -14.50
C ARG A 171 0.95 -19.61 -14.86
N LEU A 172 0.07 -18.72 -14.40
CA LEU A 172 -1.36 -18.79 -14.71
C LEU A 172 -1.64 -18.70 -16.23
N ALA A 173 -0.87 -17.88 -16.95
CA ALA A 173 -1.00 -17.74 -18.40
C ALA A 173 -0.61 -19.03 -19.16
N GLU A 174 0.36 -19.79 -18.65
CA GLU A 174 0.78 -21.08 -19.22
C GLU A 174 -0.35 -22.13 -19.10
N LEU A 175 -1.12 -22.08 -18.01
CA LEU A 175 -2.20 -23.02 -17.73
C LEU A 175 -3.52 -22.66 -18.44
N ASP A 176 -3.79 -21.36 -18.67
CA ASP A 176 -5.10 -20.89 -19.14
C ASP A 176 -5.56 -21.55 -20.45
N GLN A 177 -4.73 -21.50 -21.49
CA GLN A 177 -5.12 -21.99 -22.82
C GLN A 177 -5.26 -23.52 -22.85
N PRO A 178 -4.29 -24.33 -22.38
CA PRO A 178 -4.43 -25.80 -22.40
C PRO A 178 -5.63 -26.28 -21.58
N TRP A 179 -5.87 -25.68 -20.41
CA TRP A 179 -6.98 -26.06 -19.53
C TRP A 179 -8.34 -25.83 -20.16
N ARG A 180 -8.55 -24.65 -20.77
CA ARG A 180 -9.78 -24.35 -21.50
C ARG A 180 -9.97 -25.27 -22.70
N ARG A 181 -8.89 -25.59 -23.42
CA ARG A 181 -8.95 -26.52 -24.56
C ARG A 181 -9.38 -27.91 -24.09
N TRP A 182 -8.82 -28.42 -22.99
CA TRP A 182 -9.24 -29.72 -22.45
C TRP A 182 -10.66 -29.71 -21.91
N ALA A 183 -11.09 -28.63 -21.26
CA ALA A 183 -12.48 -28.48 -20.82
C ALA A 183 -13.44 -28.53 -22.03
N ALA A 184 -13.18 -27.77 -23.09
CA ALA A 184 -13.97 -27.79 -24.32
C ALA A 184 -13.94 -29.17 -25.02
N TRP A 185 -12.79 -29.86 -25.03
CA TRP A 185 -12.71 -31.21 -25.57
C TRP A 185 -13.57 -32.21 -24.78
N LEU A 186 -13.55 -32.11 -23.46
CA LEU A 186 -14.35 -32.95 -22.55
C LEU A 186 -15.85 -32.71 -22.70
N GLU A 187 -16.28 -31.50 -23.07
CA GLU A 187 -17.69 -31.25 -23.42
C GLU A 187 -18.16 -32.14 -24.59
N GLY A 188 -17.25 -32.53 -25.49
CA GLY A 188 -17.50 -33.50 -26.56
C GLY A 188 -17.43 -34.98 -26.12
N GLN A 189 -17.07 -35.29 -24.87
CA GLN A 189 -16.89 -36.66 -24.35
C GLN A 189 -18.01 -37.10 -23.40
N MET A 190 -19.24 -36.59 -23.60
CA MET A 190 -20.38 -36.88 -22.70
C MET A 190 -20.78 -38.36 -22.66
N ASP A 191 -20.54 -39.10 -23.74
CA ASP A 191 -20.79 -40.54 -23.82
C ASP A 191 -19.96 -41.33 -22.79
N VAL A 192 -18.76 -40.84 -22.50
CA VAL A 192 -17.81 -41.40 -21.52
C VAL A 192 -18.05 -40.82 -20.14
N LEU A 193 -18.15 -39.49 -20.04
CA LEU A 193 -18.24 -38.80 -18.75
C LEU A 193 -19.56 -39.06 -18.02
N ARG A 194 -20.70 -39.12 -18.73
CA ARG A 194 -22.02 -39.37 -18.15
C ARG A 194 -22.27 -38.49 -16.90
N SER A 195 -22.43 -39.10 -15.72
CA SER A 195 -22.65 -38.41 -14.45
C SER A 195 -21.44 -37.63 -13.93
N PHE A 196 -20.24 -37.86 -14.47
CA PHE A 196 -19.02 -37.15 -14.08
C PHE A 196 -18.81 -35.83 -14.84
N ALA A 197 -19.77 -35.44 -15.69
CA ALA A 197 -19.70 -34.21 -16.46
C ALA A 197 -19.74 -32.92 -15.62
N SER A 198 -20.03 -33.02 -14.32
CA SER A 198 -19.90 -31.91 -13.34
C SER A 198 -18.46 -31.71 -12.85
N HIS A 199 -17.53 -32.61 -13.20
CA HIS A 199 -16.12 -32.57 -12.81
C HIS A 199 -15.20 -32.25 -13.99
N ILE A 200 -15.73 -31.66 -15.07
CA ILE A 200 -14.95 -31.37 -16.29
C ILE A 200 -13.76 -30.45 -15.98
N ASP A 201 -13.93 -29.48 -15.09
CA ASP A 201 -12.88 -28.60 -14.57
C ASP A 201 -11.68 -29.37 -13.99
N GLN A 202 -11.94 -30.33 -13.10
CA GLN A 202 -10.93 -31.17 -12.45
C GLN A 202 -10.28 -32.13 -13.44
N ILE A 203 -11.09 -32.70 -14.33
CA ILE A 203 -10.61 -33.65 -15.34
C ILE A 203 -9.72 -32.91 -16.36
N ALA A 204 -10.14 -31.73 -16.81
CA ALA A 204 -9.38 -30.89 -17.73
C ALA A 204 -8.05 -30.46 -17.13
N PHE A 205 -8.00 -30.20 -15.82
CA PHE A 205 -6.74 -29.92 -15.13
C PHE A 205 -5.77 -31.08 -15.22
N ALA A 206 -6.22 -32.29 -14.93
CA ALA A 206 -5.36 -33.46 -14.96
C ALA A 206 -4.78 -33.70 -16.35
N LEU A 207 -5.59 -33.54 -17.40
CA LEU A 207 -5.14 -33.63 -18.80
C LEU A 207 -4.13 -32.51 -19.15
N THR A 208 -4.34 -31.30 -18.62
CA THR A 208 -3.41 -30.17 -18.76
C THR A 208 -2.06 -30.48 -18.12
N CYS A 209 -2.06 -31.02 -16.90
CA CYS A 209 -0.84 -31.43 -16.21
C CYS A 209 -0.08 -32.51 -16.99
N LEU A 210 -0.80 -33.52 -17.50
CA LEU A 210 -0.20 -34.59 -18.31
C LEU A 210 0.42 -34.08 -19.61
N GLU A 211 -0.23 -33.13 -20.28
CA GLU A 211 0.31 -32.51 -21.50
C GLU A 211 1.56 -31.68 -21.21
N LEU A 212 1.48 -30.78 -20.23
CA LEU A 212 2.57 -29.84 -19.89
C LEU A 212 3.70 -30.51 -19.10
N GLY A 213 3.50 -31.74 -18.61
CA GLY A 213 4.45 -32.42 -17.75
C GLY A 213 4.58 -31.80 -16.37
N ILE A 214 3.48 -31.27 -15.85
CA ILE A 214 3.39 -30.70 -14.51
C ILE A 214 3.05 -31.82 -13.54
N GLU A 215 3.84 -31.93 -12.47
CA GLU A 215 3.55 -32.83 -11.36
C GLU A 215 3.01 -32.02 -10.18
N PRO A 216 1.67 -32.01 -9.96
CA PRO A 216 1.10 -31.23 -8.87
C PRO A 216 1.41 -31.85 -7.50
N GLU A 217 1.93 -31.04 -6.58
CA GLU A 217 2.17 -31.42 -5.20
C GLU A 217 0.85 -31.67 -4.45
N LEU A 218 0.88 -32.63 -3.53
CA LEU A 218 -0.29 -32.99 -2.72
C LEU A 218 -0.38 -32.06 -1.52
N LEU A 219 -1.43 -31.24 -1.50
CA LEU A 219 -1.80 -30.51 -0.30
C LEU A 219 -2.31 -31.47 0.78
N PRO A 220 -2.00 -31.22 2.06
CA PRO A 220 -2.63 -31.92 3.17
C PRO A 220 -4.16 -31.88 3.08
N LYS A 221 -4.83 -32.99 3.41
CA LYS A 221 -6.29 -33.08 3.47
C LYS A 221 -6.93 -31.97 4.33
N ALA A 222 -6.22 -31.50 5.35
CA ALA A 222 -6.64 -30.39 6.20
C ALA A 222 -6.96 -29.09 5.42
N LEU A 223 -6.34 -28.88 4.26
CA LEU A 223 -6.57 -27.70 3.40
C LEU A 223 -7.74 -27.85 2.44
N ASN A 224 -8.42 -28.99 2.41
CA ASN A 224 -9.64 -29.19 1.63
C ASN A 224 -10.49 -30.28 2.30
N PHE A 225 -10.84 -30.05 3.58
CA PHE A 225 -11.42 -31.09 4.42
C PHE A 225 -12.92 -31.29 4.08
N PRO A 226 -13.35 -32.48 3.63
CA PRO A 226 -14.66 -32.67 3.00
C PRO A 226 -15.79 -32.85 4.02
N THR A 227 -16.27 -31.77 4.64
CA THR A 227 -17.36 -31.83 5.63
C THR A 227 -18.72 -32.17 5.03
N HIS A 228 -18.88 -32.10 3.72
CA HIS A 228 -20.06 -32.59 3.02
C HIS A 228 -20.22 -34.13 3.08
N LEU A 229 -19.16 -34.86 3.46
CA LEU A 229 -19.19 -36.32 3.58
C LEU A 229 -19.49 -36.78 5.02
N PRO A 230 -20.01 -38.01 5.21
CA PRO A 230 -20.16 -38.61 6.53
C PRO A 230 -18.82 -38.80 7.23
N ALA A 231 -18.80 -38.70 8.57
CA ALA A 231 -17.59 -38.89 9.40
C ALA A 231 -16.81 -40.19 9.10
N ALA A 232 -17.52 -41.27 8.77
CA ALA A 232 -16.90 -42.55 8.43
C ALA A 232 -16.01 -42.48 7.16
N CYS A 233 -16.30 -41.55 6.25
CA CYS A 233 -15.55 -41.37 5.00
C CYS A 233 -14.46 -40.29 5.12
N THR A 234 -14.59 -39.34 6.04
CA THR A 234 -13.63 -38.23 6.17
C THR A 234 -12.40 -38.59 7.00
N GLY A 235 -12.55 -39.49 7.99
CA GLY A 235 -11.52 -39.76 8.99
C GLY A 235 -11.35 -38.57 9.96
N ASP A 236 -10.62 -38.77 11.07
CA ASP A 236 -10.34 -37.68 12.02
C ASP A 236 -9.22 -36.77 11.48
N GLY A 237 -9.29 -35.47 11.80
CA GLY A 237 -8.30 -34.50 11.36
C GLY A 237 -8.52 -33.12 11.97
N ALA A 238 -7.47 -32.30 11.92
CA ALA A 238 -7.53 -30.88 12.27
C ALA A 238 -7.68 -30.06 10.97
N PRO A 239 -8.90 -29.66 10.58
CA PRO A 239 -9.09 -28.90 9.36
C PRO A 239 -8.44 -27.51 9.48
N ILE A 240 -7.94 -27.03 8.35
CA ILE A 240 -7.52 -25.63 8.10
C ILE A 240 -8.55 -24.96 7.18
N MET A 241 -9.12 -25.72 6.25
CA MET A 241 -10.21 -25.32 5.37
C MET A 241 -11.26 -26.43 5.33
N LEU A 242 -12.52 -26.06 5.51
CA LEU A 242 -13.70 -26.91 5.39
C LEU A 242 -14.27 -26.77 3.98
N HIS A 243 -14.63 -27.88 3.33
CA HIS A 243 -15.31 -27.91 2.04
C HIS A 243 -16.69 -28.54 2.23
N TYR A 244 -17.69 -27.67 2.38
CA TYR A 244 -19.00 -28.01 2.95
C TYR A 244 -20.09 -28.20 1.90
N HIS A 245 -19.84 -27.79 0.65
CA HIS A 245 -20.86 -27.77 -0.40
C HIS A 245 -22.17 -27.10 0.06
N ARG A 246 -23.21 -27.89 0.25
CA ARG A 246 -24.54 -27.43 0.68
C ARG A 246 -24.93 -27.92 2.07
N ARG A 247 -23.97 -28.44 2.86
CA ARG A 247 -24.22 -28.98 4.19
C ARG A 247 -24.33 -27.87 5.24
N VAL A 248 -25.47 -27.20 5.23
CA VAL A 248 -25.84 -26.13 6.15
C VAL A 248 -27.26 -26.34 6.66
N ASP A 249 -27.55 -25.83 7.85
CA ASP A 249 -28.90 -25.82 8.41
C ASP A 249 -29.80 -24.75 7.76
N ASP A 250 -31.07 -24.69 8.18
CA ASP A 250 -32.05 -23.73 7.68
C ASP A 250 -31.69 -22.26 7.97
N ARG A 251 -30.72 -22.02 8.87
CA ARG A 251 -30.17 -20.69 9.19
C ARG A 251 -28.92 -20.39 8.36
N GLY A 252 -28.49 -21.33 7.52
CA GLY A 252 -27.29 -21.24 6.71
C GLY A 252 -25.99 -21.48 7.48
N MET A 253 -26.05 -22.04 8.69
CA MET A 253 -24.89 -22.38 9.51
C MET A 253 -24.36 -23.77 9.16
N LEU A 254 -23.05 -23.98 9.27
CA LEU A 254 -22.45 -25.28 8.98
C LEU A 254 -22.94 -26.35 9.96
N GLU A 255 -23.36 -27.51 9.45
CA GLU A 255 -23.82 -28.61 10.31
C GLU A 255 -22.63 -29.45 10.84
N PRO A 256 -22.67 -29.90 12.10
CA PRO A 256 -21.68 -30.83 12.63
C PRO A 256 -21.73 -32.16 11.87
N ILE A 257 -20.58 -32.83 11.80
CA ILE A 257 -20.42 -34.10 11.09
C ILE A 257 -20.29 -35.29 12.03
N GLY A 258 -20.21 -35.06 13.34
CA GLY A 258 -20.08 -36.09 14.36
C GLY A 258 -18.63 -36.45 14.68
N GLN A 259 -17.68 -35.54 14.39
CA GLN A 259 -16.27 -35.69 14.71
C GLN A 259 -15.81 -34.57 15.62
N GLY A 260 -15.42 -34.88 16.85
CA GLY A 260 -15.20 -33.87 17.89
C GLY A 260 -14.23 -32.75 17.50
N THR A 261 -13.14 -33.03 16.77
CA THR A 261 -12.20 -32.00 16.32
C THR A 261 -12.78 -31.11 15.21
N VAL A 262 -13.45 -31.71 14.23
CA VAL A 262 -14.07 -30.99 13.12
C VAL A 262 -15.29 -30.19 13.58
N ASP A 263 -16.11 -30.77 14.46
CA ASP A 263 -17.30 -30.12 15.02
C ASP A 263 -16.93 -28.90 15.86
N ARG A 264 -15.79 -28.94 16.58
CA ARG A 264 -15.26 -27.74 17.26
C ARG A 264 -14.83 -26.66 16.27
N ALA A 265 -14.20 -27.02 15.15
CA ALA A 265 -13.82 -26.07 14.11
C ALA A 265 -15.06 -25.46 13.43
N ILE A 266 -16.09 -26.27 13.17
CA ILE A 266 -17.40 -25.84 12.66
C ILE A 266 -18.07 -24.88 13.65
N ALA A 267 -18.14 -25.24 14.93
CA ALA A 267 -18.73 -24.40 15.96
C ALA A 267 -18.02 -23.04 16.08
N PHE A 268 -16.69 -23.04 16.07
CA PHE A 268 -15.88 -21.83 16.07
C PHE A 268 -16.15 -20.93 14.86
N ALA A 269 -16.18 -21.51 13.65
CA ALA A 269 -16.50 -20.76 12.43
C ALA A 269 -17.91 -20.17 12.47
N ASN A 270 -18.89 -20.97 12.91
CA ASN A 270 -20.27 -20.55 13.05
C ASN A 270 -20.42 -19.41 14.07
N GLU A 271 -19.73 -19.47 15.21
CA GLU A 271 -19.76 -18.40 16.22
C GLU A 271 -19.28 -17.06 15.64
N ILE A 272 -18.17 -17.06 14.91
CA ILE A 272 -17.62 -15.85 14.28
C ILE A 272 -18.56 -15.33 13.19
N LEU A 273 -19.06 -16.22 12.32
CA LEU A 273 -19.91 -15.83 11.20
C LEU A 273 -21.33 -15.41 11.61
N ALA A 274 -21.83 -15.89 12.76
CA ALA A 274 -23.10 -15.43 13.33
C ALA A 274 -23.03 -14.00 13.86
N ALA A 275 -21.86 -13.53 14.27
CA ALA A 275 -21.66 -12.14 14.66
C ALA A 275 -21.73 -11.21 13.42
N PRO A 276 -22.20 -9.96 13.58
CA PRO A 276 -22.12 -8.95 12.53
C PRO A 276 -20.69 -8.85 12.00
N ALA A 277 -20.53 -8.72 10.68
CA ALA A 277 -19.22 -8.60 10.06
C ALA A 277 -18.43 -7.45 10.71
N THR A 278 -17.26 -7.76 11.23
CA THR A 278 -16.37 -6.76 11.87
C THR A 278 -15.44 -6.10 10.85
N ILE A 279 -15.50 -6.57 9.60
CA ILE A 279 -14.69 -6.11 8.48
C ILE A 279 -15.12 -4.69 8.13
N ARG A 280 -14.26 -3.72 8.45
CA ARG A 280 -14.36 -2.36 7.96
C ARG A 280 -13.28 -2.15 6.92
N ARG A 281 -13.66 -1.63 5.76
CA ARG A 281 -12.70 -1.10 4.78
C ARG A 281 -11.75 -0.14 5.51
N LYS A 282 -10.44 -0.35 5.40
CA LYS A 282 -9.47 0.59 5.95
C LYS A 282 -9.67 1.94 5.26
N ARG A 283 -9.72 2.99 6.05
CA ARG A 283 -9.79 4.39 5.58
C ARG A 283 -8.53 4.70 4.78
N ARG A 284 -8.59 5.56 3.77
CA ARG A 284 -7.41 5.97 3.00
C ARG A 284 -6.67 7.08 3.73
N LEU A 285 -5.35 6.98 3.83
CA LEU A 285 -4.49 8.02 4.34
C LEU A 285 -3.40 8.34 3.32
N LEU A 286 -3.44 9.54 2.76
CA LEU A 286 -2.37 10.08 1.93
C LEU A 286 -1.45 10.93 2.80
N LEU A 287 -0.24 10.44 3.05
CA LEU A 287 0.78 11.14 3.83
C LEU A 287 1.77 11.81 2.88
N HIS A 288 1.62 13.12 2.67
CA HIS A 288 2.56 13.91 1.88
C HIS A 288 3.80 14.29 2.71
N VAL A 289 4.96 13.76 2.31
CA VAL A 289 6.28 13.90 2.97
C VAL A 289 7.30 14.64 2.10
N GLY A 290 6.86 15.51 1.20
CA GLY A 290 7.72 16.17 0.20
C GLY A 290 9.02 16.74 0.79
N LEU A 291 10.11 16.63 0.02
CA LEU A 291 11.38 17.24 0.40
C LEU A 291 11.21 18.76 0.59
N PRO A 292 12.04 19.41 1.41
CA PRO A 292 12.07 20.87 1.44
C PRO A 292 12.27 21.41 0.03
N LYS A 293 11.57 22.51 -0.32
CA LYS A 293 11.71 23.22 -1.61
C LYS A 293 11.19 22.46 -2.84
N THR A 294 10.20 21.58 -2.70
CA THR A 294 9.54 20.85 -3.81
C THR A 294 8.05 21.11 -3.95
N GLY A 295 7.61 22.36 -3.70
CA GLY A 295 6.20 22.76 -3.86
C GLY A 295 5.29 22.42 -2.67
N THR A 296 5.82 21.83 -1.59
CA THR A 296 5.05 21.46 -0.39
C THR A 296 4.19 22.59 0.17
N SER A 297 4.73 23.80 0.23
CA SER A 297 3.99 24.99 0.70
C SER A 297 2.78 25.31 -0.17
N ALA A 298 2.90 25.19 -1.49
CA ALA A 298 1.84 25.51 -2.42
C ALA A 298 0.72 24.46 -2.35
N LEU A 299 1.08 23.18 -2.25
CA LEU A 299 0.12 22.09 -2.02
C LEU A 299 -0.67 22.29 -0.72
N GLN A 300 0.03 22.59 0.38
CA GLN A 300 -0.60 22.78 1.69
C GLN A 300 -1.60 23.94 1.69
N ARG A 301 -1.25 25.07 1.07
CA ARG A 301 -2.18 26.21 0.92
C ARG A 301 -3.38 25.83 0.09
N TRP A 302 -3.17 25.16 -1.03
CA TRP A 302 -4.26 24.72 -1.89
C TRP A 302 -5.21 23.76 -1.16
N CYS A 303 -4.69 22.72 -0.49
CA CYS A 303 -5.53 21.78 0.24
C CYS A 303 -6.33 22.47 1.36
N HIS A 304 -5.74 23.44 2.04
CA HIS A 304 -6.42 24.19 3.08
C HIS A 304 -7.53 25.09 2.51
N ALA A 305 -7.23 25.85 1.46
CA ALA A 305 -8.18 26.71 0.76
C ALA A 305 -9.33 25.93 0.12
N ASN A 306 -9.08 24.68 -0.29
CA ASN A 306 -10.06 23.78 -0.90
C ASN A 306 -10.60 22.73 0.08
N SER A 307 -10.45 22.93 1.40
CA SER A 307 -10.89 21.95 2.40
C SER A 307 -12.40 21.64 2.35
N GLY A 308 -13.24 22.63 2.00
CA GLY A 308 -14.67 22.44 1.75
C GLY A 308 -14.96 21.57 0.52
N PRO A 309 -14.52 21.97 -0.69
CA PRO A 309 -14.67 21.17 -1.92
C PRO A 309 -14.06 19.76 -1.85
N LEU A 310 -12.99 19.57 -1.07
CA LEU A 310 -12.41 18.26 -0.77
C LEU A 310 -13.35 17.44 0.11
N LEU A 311 -13.91 18.05 1.17
CA LEU A 311 -14.83 17.38 2.09
C LEU A 311 -16.12 16.93 1.40
N GLU A 312 -16.66 17.72 0.47
CA GLU A 312 -17.81 17.34 -0.36
C GLU A 312 -17.58 16.06 -1.19
N ARG A 313 -16.31 15.67 -1.39
CA ARG A 313 -15.89 14.45 -2.09
C ARG A 313 -15.35 13.37 -1.15
N GLY A 314 -15.61 13.47 0.16
CA GLY A 314 -15.13 12.49 1.14
C GLY A 314 -13.65 12.62 1.51
N ILE A 315 -12.96 13.67 1.05
CA ILE A 315 -11.53 13.88 1.29
C ILE A 315 -11.34 14.92 2.40
N ARG A 316 -10.77 14.51 3.53
CA ARG A 316 -10.46 15.42 4.63
C ARG A 316 -9.03 15.95 4.53
N TYR A 317 -8.89 17.27 4.64
CA TYR A 317 -7.65 17.94 5.06
C TYR A 317 -7.84 18.45 6.50
N PRO A 318 -7.33 17.75 7.53
CA PRO A 318 -7.56 18.11 8.93
C PRO A 318 -7.09 19.52 9.29
N THR A 319 -7.53 20.00 10.45
CA THR A 319 -7.16 21.34 10.92
C THR A 319 -5.63 21.44 11.07
N PRO A 320 -4.95 22.37 10.35
CA PRO A 320 -3.50 22.50 10.43
C PRO A 320 -3.01 23.07 11.77
N SER A 321 -1.70 23.07 11.95
CA SER A 321 -1.03 23.73 13.09
C SER A 321 -1.34 25.23 13.14
N ALA A 322 -2.07 25.67 14.16
CA ALA A 322 -2.39 27.09 14.39
C ALA A 322 -1.16 27.95 14.73
N ASP A 323 -0.07 27.32 15.17
CA ASP A 323 1.20 27.96 15.53
C ASP A 323 2.14 28.20 14.34
N THR A 324 1.68 27.95 13.11
CA THR A 324 2.49 28.11 11.92
C THR A 324 1.81 29.01 10.89
N GLU A 325 2.59 29.91 10.26
CA GLU A 325 2.10 30.79 9.18
C GLU A 325 1.57 30.04 7.95
N MET A 326 1.93 28.77 7.81
CA MET A 326 1.54 27.90 6.70
C MET A 326 0.56 26.85 7.21
N PRO A 327 -0.49 26.48 6.45
CA PRO A 327 -1.48 25.50 6.87
C PRO A 327 -0.95 24.06 6.73
N LYS A 328 0.12 23.75 7.47
CA LYS A 328 0.79 22.44 7.50
C LYS A 328 0.46 21.65 8.76
N HIS A 329 0.57 20.33 8.68
CA HIS A 329 0.36 19.43 9.81
C HIS A 329 1.66 19.24 10.60
N GLN A 330 2.27 20.35 11.04
CA GLN A 330 3.58 20.33 11.72
C GLN A 330 3.51 19.58 13.06
N PHE A 331 2.34 19.51 13.70
CA PHE A 331 2.14 18.73 14.91
C PHE A 331 2.59 17.27 14.79
N ILE A 332 2.51 16.64 13.61
CA ILE A 332 2.94 15.24 13.41
C ILE A 332 4.45 15.11 13.68
N VAL A 333 5.24 16.08 13.21
CA VAL A 333 6.68 16.10 13.43
C VAL A 333 6.97 16.24 14.93
N SER A 334 6.28 17.16 15.60
CA SER A 334 6.41 17.34 17.06
C SER A 334 6.02 16.10 17.84
N ASP A 335 4.92 15.45 17.44
CA ASP A 335 4.42 14.20 18.03
C ASP A 335 5.45 13.07 17.90
N LEU A 336 6.06 12.90 16.73
CA LEU A 336 7.11 11.90 16.49
C LEU A 336 8.41 12.20 17.24
N MET A 337 8.75 13.49 17.38
CA MET A 337 9.94 13.95 18.12
C MET A 337 9.79 13.78 19.64
N VAL A 338 8.57 13.84 20.18
CA VAL A 338 8.28 13.68 21.62
C VAL A 338 7.89 12.25 21.97
N GLY A 339 7.30 11.52 21.03
CA GLY A 339 6.75 10.18 21.22
C GLY A 339 5.28 10.16 21.67
N ASP A 340 4.60 11.31 21.69
CA ASP A 340 3.17 11.42 21.98
C ASP A 340 2.43 11.77 20.68
N VAL A 341 1.63 10.82 20.18
CA VAL A 341 0.92 10.92 18.89
C VAL A 341 -0.55 11.30 19.05
N SER A 342 -0.94 11.82 20.22
CA SER A 342 -2.34 12.12 20.54
C SER A 342 -2.96 13.19 19.64
N ARG A 343 -2.19 14.20 19.20
CA ARG A 343 -2.71 15.23 18.27
C ARG A 343 -2.92 14.65 16.88
N THR A 344 -1.98 13.82 16.43
CA THR A 344 -2.13 13.11 15.15
C THR A 344 -3.32 12.16 15.16
N ALA A 345 -3.54 11.42 16.24
CA ALA A 345 -4.72 10.58 16.41
C ALA A 345 -6.02 11.39 16.33
N ARG A 346 -6.07 12.57 16.98
CA ARG A 346 -7.23 13.47 16.94
C ARG A 346 -7.50 14.00 15.54
N ALA A 347 -6.47 14.47 14.83
CA ALA A 347 -6.60 14.94 13.44
C ALA A 347 -7.12 13.85 12.49
N LEU A 348 -6.70 12.59 12.70
CA LEU A 348 -7.22 11.45 11.95
C LEU A 348 -8.66 11.08 12.34
N ALA A 349 -9.05 11.27 13.60
CA ALA A 349 -10.42 11.06 14.06
C ALA A 349 -11.41 12.10 13.48
N GLU A 350 -10.94 13.32 13.17
CA GLU A 350 -11.73 14.32 12.43
C GLU A 350 -12.07 13.89 10.99
N GLY A 351 -11.34 12.92 10.43
CA GLY A 351 -11.32 12.60 9.01
C GLY A 351 -12.44 11.71 8.46
N GLY A 352 -13.61 11.60 9.09
CA GLY A 352 -14.74 10.81 8.57
C GLY A 352 -14.40 9.35 8.26
N GLU A 353 -15.14 8.69 7.35
CA GLU A 353 -14.96 7.26 7.03
C GLU A 353 -14.18 6.97 5.73
N GLU A 354 -13.80 7.97 4.93
CA GLU A 354 -13.23 7.73 3.59
C GLU A 354 -11.74 8.04 3.46
N GLU A 355 -11.36 9.29 3.21
CA GLU A 355 -9.97 9.67 2.88
C GLU A 355 -9.47 10.84 3.73
N THR A 356 -8.21 10.76 4.18
CA THR A 356 -7.54 11.84 4.92
C THR A 356 -6.19 12.16 4.30
N ILE A 357 -5.89 13.45 4.16
CA ILE A 357 -4.60 13.95 3.66
C ILE A 357 -3.87 14.63 4.82
N LEU A 358 -2.68 14.13 5.14
CA LEU A 358 -1.75 14.79 6.05
C LEU A 358 -0.52 15.26 5.28
N SER A 359 -0.04 16.46 5.58
CA SER A 359 1.10 17.04 4.86
C SER A 359 2.04 17.83 5.74
N SER A 360 3.33 17.47 5.68
CA SER A 360 4.42 18.24 6.26
C SER A 360 5.77 17.86 5.63
N GLU A 361 6.53 18.84 5.14
CA GLU A 361 7.93 18.63 4.70
C GLU A 361 8.84 18.20 5.85
N GLY A 362 8.45 18.49 7.10
CA GLY A 362 9.22 18.08 8.26
C GLY A 362 9.28 16.57 8.44
N LEU A 363 8.39 15.81 7.79
CA LEU A 363 8.38 14.36 7.86
C LEU A 363 9.60 13.75 7.17
N SER A 364 9.94 14.16 5.95
CA SER A 364 11.19 13.76 5.30
C SER A 364 12.40 14.48 5.92
N ASN A 365 12.29 15.79 6.19
CA ASN A 365 13.42 16.55 6.70
C ASN A 365 13.92 16.04 8.06
N HIS A 366 13.03 15.54 8.94
CA HIS A 366 13.37 15.02 10.27
C HIS A 366 13.27 13.50 10.38
N LEU A 367 13.19 12.77 9.26
CA LEU A 367 12.99 11.32 9.24
C LEU A 367 13.93 10.55 10.19
N TYR A 368 15.19 10.98 10.24
CA TYR A 368 16.25 10.34 11.03
C TYR A 368 16.39 10.91 12.46
N ASP A 369 15.59 11.90 12.83
CA ASP A 369 15.58 12.51 14.16
C ASP A 369 14.45 11.95 15.04
N PHE A 370 13.47 11.25 14.46
CA PHE A 370 12.29 10.76 15.17
C PHE A 370 12.63 9.68 16.20
N ARG A 371 11.92 9.70 17.33
CA ARG A 371 12.10 8.68 18.36
C ARG A 371 11.53 7.34 17.88
N PRO A 372 12.21 6.21 18.13
CA PRO A 372 11.68 4.89 17.80
C PRO A 372 10.28 4.63 18.39
N LEU A 373 10.03 5.11 19.62
CA LEU A 373 8.70 5.02 20.25
C LEU A 373 7.63 5.82 19.50
N GLY A 374 7.96 7.02 19.00
CA GLY A 374 7.06 7.84 18.20
C GLY A 374 6.70 7.14 16.88
N LEU A 375 7.71 6.59 16.20
CA LEU A 375 7.52 5.81 14.97
C LEU A 375 6.71 4.52 15.22
N ALA A 376 6.93 3.81 16.32
CA ALA A 376 6.13 2.63 16.65
C ALA A 376 4.66 2.97 16.89
N ARG A 377 4.39 4.05 17.65
CA ARG A 377 3.04 4.50 17.95
C ARG A 377 2.31 5.04 16.73
N ILE A 378 2.98 5.80 15.86
CA ILE A 378 2.32 6.29 14.64
C ILE A 378 1.95 5.15 13.70
N ARG A 379 2.81 4.13 13.57
CA ARG A 379 2.52 2.95 12.75
C ARG A 379 1.29 2.21 13.25
N ALA A 380 1.13 2.06 14.57
CA ALA A 380 -0.06 1.44 15.15
C ALA A 380 -1.35 2.20 14.81
N ILE A 381 -1.31 3.53 14.76
CA ILE A 381 -2.45 4.35 14.32
C ILE A 381 -2.69 4.16 12.82
N PHE A 382 -1.64 4.30 12.02
CA PHE A 382 -1.70 4.19 10.56
C PHE A 382 -2.08 2.79 10.07
N GLU A 383 -1.91 1.74 10.87
CA GLU A 383 -2.34 0.37 10.55
C GLU A 383 -3.85 0.26 10.27
N THR A 384 -4.65 1.16 10.84
CA THR A 384 -6.10 1.25 10.58
C THR A 384 -6.43 1.87 9.22
N PHE A 385 -5.42 2.39 8.51
CA PHE A 385 -5.55 3.03 7.21
C PHE A 385 -4.87 2.20 6.11
N HIS A 386 -5.37 2.37 4.89
CA HIS A 386 -4.59 2.15 3.69
C HIS A 386 -3.70 3.37 3.49
N LEU A 387 -2.44 3.27 3.92
CA LEU A 387 -1.47 4.36 3.91
C LEU A 387 -0.66 4.37 2.60
N THR A 388 -0.78 5.48 1.87
CA THR A 388 0.10 5.84 0.76
C THR A 388 0.97 7.01 1.17
N VAL A 389 2.29 6.87 1.07
CA VAL A 389 3.22 7.99 1.27
C VAL A 389 3.48 8.64 -0.08
N PHE A 390 3.26 9.95 -0.16
CA PHE A 390 3.51 10.72 -1.38
C PHE A 390 4.71 11.64 -1.19
N MET A 391 5.69 11.55 -2.08
CA MET A 391 6.92 12.34 -2.02
C MET A 391 7.16 13.06 -3.35
N VAL A 392 7.23 14.38 -3.29
CA VAL A 392 7.74 15.18 -4.40
C VAL A 392 9.22 15.46 -4.17
N HIS A 393 10.06 15.05 -5.12
CA HIS A 393 11.47 15.41 -5.20
C HIS A 393 11.71 16.26 -6.44
N ARG A 394 12.89 16.85 -6.59
CA ARG A 394 13.25 17.61 -7.80
C ARG A 394 14.68 17.27 -8.20
N ARG A 395 15.16 17.84 -9.30
CA ARG A 395 16.57 17.72 -9.71
C ARG A 395 17.51 18.00 -8.52
N LEU A 396 18.37 17.04 -8.19
CA LEU A 396 19.14 17.03 -6.94
C LEU A 396 20.02 18.27 -6.74
N GLU A 397 20.62 18.78 -7.81
CA GLU A 397 21.46 19.99 -7.77
C GLU A 397 20.63 21.25 -7.45
N ASP A 398 19.44 21.36 -8.03
CA ASP A 398 18.54 22.50 -7.77
C ASP A 398 17.97 22.43 -6.35
N TRP A 399 17.67 21.21 -5.89
CA TRP A 399 17.28 20.95 -4.51
C TRP A 399 18.40 21.34 -3.55
N LEU A 400 19.63 20.86 -3.77
CA LEU A 400 20.78 21.10 -2.89
C LEU A 400 21.04 22.60 -2.73
N ARG A 401 21.06 23.37 -3.82
CA ARG A 401 21.21 24.84 -3.78
C ARG A 401 20.09 25.51 -2.98
N SER A 402 18.85 25.09 -3.20
CA SER A 402 17.68 25.66 -2.53
C SER A 402 17.65 25.33 -1.04
N TYR A 403 18.03 24.10 -0.68
CA TYR A 403 18.10 23.61 0.69
C TYR A 403 19.27 24.26 1.44
N HIS A 404 20.43 24.39 0.80
CA HIS A 404 21.59 25.11 1.35
C HIS A 404 21.24 26.56 1.71
N LYS A 405 20.58 27.29 0.80
CA LYS A 405 20.07 28.65 1.05
C LYS A 405 19.16 28.70 2.28
N GLN A 406 18.22 27.76 2.38
CA GLN A 406 17.31 27.69 3.53
C GLN A 406 18.07 27.40 4.83
N CYS A 407 18.96 26.42 4.84
CA CYS A 407 19.78 26.05 6.00
C CYS A 407 20.68 27.20 6.46
N ALA A 408 21.27 27.96 5.54
CA ALA A 408 22.13 29.09 5.86
C ALA A 408 21.37 30.24 6.55
N ILE A 409 20.12 30.50 6.14
CA ILE A 409 19.29 31.58 6.70
C ILE A 409 18.65 31.16 8.04
N ASN A 410 18.19 29.91 8.15
CA ASN A 410 17.50 29.41 9.34
C ASN A 410 18.27 29.69 10.66
N PRO A 411 17.56 29.81 11.79
CA PRO A 411 18.20 29.95 13.11
C PRO A 411 19.23 28.84 13.37
N ARG A 412 20.34 29.19 14.04
CA ARG A 412 21.42 28.24 14.33
C ARG A 412 20.89 27.05 15.12
N ARG A 413 21.06 25.86 14.57
CA ARG A 413 20.76 24.57 15.21
C ARG A 413 21.77 23.53 14.76
N ALA A 414 22.70 23.20 15.64
CA ALA A 414 23.81 22.29 15.35
C ALA A 414 23.33 20.91 14.87
N ALA A 415 22.29 20.36 15.51
CA ALA A 415 21.70 19.07 15.12
C ALA A 415 21.22 19.01 13.66
N TYR A 416 20.90 20.16 13.06
CA TYR A 416 20.36 20.28 11.71
C TYR A 416 21.30 21.00 10.75
N TYR A 417 22.51 21.36 11.20
CA TYR A 417 23.48 22.15 10.45
C TYR A 417 22.92 23.50 9.92
N TYR A 418 21.94 24.06 10.63
CA TYR A 418 21.35 25.36 10.28
C TYR A 418 22.22 26.52 10.79
N GLY A 419 22.22 27.62 10.05
CA GLY A 419 23.00 28.81 10.33
C GLY A 419 24.52 28.59 10.22
N THR A 420 24.93 27.59 9.44
CA THR A 420 26.35 27.31 9.17
C THR A 420 26.86 28.19 8.02
N GLY A 421 28.16 28.48 8.03
CA GLY A 421 28.84 29.21 6.96
C GLY A 421 29.50 28.28 5.93
N LEU A 422 28.97 27.07 5.74
CA LEU A 422 29.54 26.09 4.82
C LEU A 422 29.24 26.49 3.37
N GLU A 423 30.24 26.34 2.50
CA GLU A 423 30.04 26.41 1.05
C GLU A 423 29.25 25.20 0.55
N LEU A 424 28.69 25.30 -0.66
CA LEU A 424 27.80 24.27 -1.23
C LEU A 424 28.44 22.87 -1.25
N ASP A 425 29.71 22.77 -1.63
CA ASP A 425 30.42 21.49 -1.70
C ASP A 425 30.62 20.88 -0.31
N ALA A 426 31.01 21.69 0.68
CA ALA A 426 31.13 21.21 2.06
C ALA A 426 29.75 20.86 2.67
N PHE A 427 28.71 21.59 2.29
CA PHE A 427 27.34 21.33 2.73
C PHE A 427 26.79 20.01 2.13
N ARG A 428 27.08 19.73 0.86
CA ARG A 428 26.75 18.46 0.19
C ARG A 428 27.25 17.24 0.95
N GLU A 429 28.44 17.36 1.53
CA GLU A 429 29.15 16.27 2.20
C GLU A 429 28.60 15.96 3.59
N LEU A 430 27.71 16.80 4.13
CA LEU A 430 27.09 16.56 5.43
C LEU A 430 26.29 15.25 5.40
N PRO A 431 26.42 14.38 6.44
CA PRO A 431 25.73 13.09 6.46
C PRO A 431 24.22 13.18 6.25
N ARG A 432 23.59 14.20 6.83
CA ARG A 432 22.14 14.46 6.67
C ARG A 432 21.78 14.79 5.22
N VAL A 433 22.57 15.64 4.58
CA VAL A 433 22.34 16.10 3.20
C VAL A 433 22.50 14.93 2.24
N ARG A 434 23.55 14.12 2.39
CA ARG A 434 23.76 12.90 1.61
C ARG A 434 22.57 11.94 1.66
N ARG A 435 21.99 11.72 2.85
CA ARG A 435 20.80 10.86 2.99
C ARG A 435 19.58 11.42 2.27
N LEU A 436 19.35 12.74 2.35
CA LEU A 436 18.22 13.37 1.67
C LEU A 436 18.39 13.42 0.14
N MET A 437 19.63 13.38 -0.36
CA MET A 437 19.93 13.31 -1.80
C MET A 437 19.75 11.91 -2.39
N ASP A 438 19.81 10.85 -1.56
CA ASP A 438 19.54 9.48 -2.00
C ASP A 438 18.03 9.21 -1.99
N VAL A 439 17.35 9.68 -3.04
CA VAL A 439 15.88 9.60 -3.14
C VAL A 439 15.40 8.15 -3.12
N ALA A 440 16.12 7.23 -3.76
CA ALA A 440 15.75 5.81 -3.78
C ALA A 440 15.76 5.23 -2.36
N ARG A 441 16.83 5.50 -1.60
CA ARG A 441 16.91 5.08 -0.20
C ARG A 441 15.89 5.78 0.69
N LEU A 442 15.66 7.07 0.45
CA LEU A 442 14.70 7.86 1.22
C LEU A 442 13.27 7.33 1.07
N VAL A 443 12.90 6.84 -0.12
CA VAL A 443 11.62 6.15 -0.36
C VAL A 443 11.48 4.89 0.51
N GLU A 444 12.52 4.05 0.55
CA GLU A 444 12.55 2.85 1.41
C GLU A 444 12.45 3.22 2.90
N ASP A 445 13.23 4.23 3.33
CA ASP A 445 13.28 4.68 4.72
C ASP A 445 11.93 5.28 5.14
N CYS A 446 11.24 6.02 4.26
CA CYS A 446 9.89 6.52 4.53
C CYS A 446 8.86 5.38 4.64
N ALA A 447 8.91 4.38 3.74
CA ALA A 447 8.04 3.20 3.82
C ALA A 447 8.18 2.52 5.19
N ALA A 448 9.42 2.27 5.61
CA ALA A 448 9.74 1.62 6.88
C ALA A 448 9.35 2.47 8.10
N ALA A 449 9.65 3.76 8.08
CA ALA A 449 9.38 4.66 9.20
C ALA A 449 7.87 4.75 9.49
N TYR A 450 7.06 4.93 8.45
CA TYR A 450 5.62 5.15 8.58
C TYR A 450 4.77 3.89 8.45
N GLY A 451 5.37 2.74 8.11
CA GLY A 451 4.64 1.48 7.92
C GLY A 451 3.80 1.48 6.63
N ALA A 452 4.22 2.24 5.61
CA ALA A 452 3.52 2.30 4.34
C ALA A 452 3.91 1.11 3.46
N ARG A 453 2.92 0.50 2.79
CA ARG A 453 3.17 -0.51 1.74
C ARG A 453 3.37 0.12 0.37
N GLU A 454 2.84 1.33 0.18
CA GLU A 454 2.94 2.09 -1.04
C GLU A 454 3.62 3.43 -0.76
N VAL A 455 4.68 3.72 -1.53
CA VAL A 455 5.31 5.03 -1.58
C VAL A 455 5.35 5.47 -3.03
N VAL A 456 4.77 6.63 -3.32
CA VAL A 456 4.78 7.22 -4.65
C VAL A 456 5.70 8.43 -4.64
N ALA A 457 6.85 8.29 -5.28
CA ALA A 457 7.79 9.38 -5.52
C ALA A 457 7.57 9.95 -6.93
N THR A 458 7.62 11.28 -7.04
CA THR A 458 7.44 11.98 -8.32
C THR A 458 8.34 13.21 -8.42
N GLU A 459 8.72 13.57 -9.64
CA GLU A 459 9.55 14.73 -9.93
C GLU A 459 8.71 16.02 -9.92
N TYR A 460 9.25 17.08 -9.35
CA TYR A 460 8.62 18.40 -9.27
C TYR A 460 8.40 19.01 -10.66
N GLU A 461 9.26 18.67 -11.61
CA GLU A 461 9.19 19.11 -13.00
C GLU A 461 8.14 18.35 -13.83
N SER A 462 7.55 17.29 -13.28
CA SER A 462 6.47 16.50 -13.90
C SER A 462 5.07 17.00 -13.51
N ASP A 463 4.01 16.32 -14.00
CA ASP A 463 2.63 16.53 -13.51
C ASP A 463 2.40 15.86 -12.14
N TRP A 464 3.24 16.23 -11.17
CA TRP A 464 3.05 15.81 -9.79
C TRP A 464 1.70 16.28 -9.18
N PRO A 465 1.11 17.44 -9.55
CA PRO A 465 -0.22 17.82 -9.08
C PRO A 465 -1.30 16.83 -9.54
N GLY A 466 -1.31 16.49 -10.83
CA GLY A 466 -2.24 15.49 -11.38
C GLY A 466 -2.05 14.13 -10.72
N ARG A 467 -0.78 13.73 -10.47
CA ARG A 467 -0.48 12.51 -9.73
C ARG A 467 -1.03 12.54 -8.29
N PHE A 468 -0.85 13.64 -7.57
CA PHE A 468 -1.41 13.82 -6.23
C PHE A 468 -2.94 13.70 -6.23
N PHE A 469 -3.63 14.37 -7.16
CA PHE A 469 -5.09 14.30 -7.25
C PHE A 469 -5.59 12.89 -7.56
N SER A 470 -4.91 12.19 -8.48
CA SER A 470 -5.21 10.79 -8.77
C SER A 470 -5.08 9.90 -7.53
N LEU A 471 -4.07 10.14 -6.68
CA LEU A 471 -3.87 9.35 -5.47
C LEU A 471 -4.93 9.62 -4.41
N CYS A 472 -5.40 10.86 -4.27
CA CYS A 472 -6.47 11.18 -3.33
C CYS A 472 -7.88 11.05 -3.90
N GLY A 473 -8.03 10.48 -5.10
CA GLY A 473 -9.33 10.33 -5.76
C GLY A 473 -10.00 11.65 -6.16
N TYR A 474 -9.29 12.77 -6.12
CA TYR A 474 -9.80 14.07 -6.50
C TYR A 474 -9.71 14.26 -8.02
N ARG A 475 -10.77 14.81 -8.62
CA ARG A 475 -10.77 15.21 -10.04
C ARG A 475 -11.14 16.68 -10.12
N PRO A 476 -10.18 17.59 -10.33
CA PRO A 476 -10.49 19.01 -10.47
C PRO A 476 -11.26 19.24 -11.78
N ALA A 477 -12.19 20.20 -11.78
CA ALA A 477 -12.94 20.57 -12.98
C ALA A 477 -12.08 21.30 -14.02
N GLU A 478 -11.04 21.99 -13.56
CA GLU A 478 -10.08 22.74 -14.37
C GLU A 478 -8.66 22.39 -13.95
N LYS A 479 -7.67 22.72 -14.79
CA LYS A 479 -6.26 22.53 -14.43
C LYS A 479 -5.91 23.39 -13.22
N VAL A 480 -5.39 22.77 -12.16
CA VAL A 480 -4.94 23.48 -10.97
C VAL A 480 -3.52 24.00 -11.19
N GLU A 481 -3.33 25.31 -11.07
CA GLU A 481 -2.02 25.92 -11.00
C GLU A 481 -1.69 26.29 -9.56
N PHE A 482 -0.55 25.80 -9.07
CA PHE A 482 -0.06 26.12 -7.74
C PHE A 482 0.68 27.45 -7.75
N GLU A 483 0.25 28.38 -6.90
CA GLU A 483 0.93 29.66 -6.73
C GLU A 483 2.35 29.46 -6.18
N VAL A 484 3.35 30.08 -6.82
CA VAL A 484 4.73 30.06 -6.33
C VAL A 484 4.88 31.12 -5.24
N THR A 485 4.89 30.68 -3.98
CA THR A 485 4.79 31.62 -2.85
C THR A 485 6.12 32.03 -2.24
N ASN A 486 7.22 31.36 -2.60
CA ASN A 486 8.52 31.56 -1.96
C ASN A 486 9.62 31.77 -3.00
N GLU A 487 10.06 33.02 -3.13
CA GLU A 487 11.22 33.38 -3.93
C GLU A 487 12.51 33.01 -3.20
N SER A 488 13.47 32.41 -3.90
CA SER A 488 14.79 32.11 -3.34
C SER A 488 15.65 33.37 -3.29
N VAL A 489 16.53 33.47 -2.30
CA VAL A 489 17.49 34.59 -2.26
C VAL A 489 18.46 34.53 -3.46
N PRO A 490 18.83 35.68 -4.05
CA PRO A 490 19.95 35.79 -4.98
C PRO A 490 21.26 35.29 -4.37
N ASP A 491 22.19 34.85 -5.22
CA ASP A 491 23.45 34.25 -4.78
C ASP A 491 24.33 35.22 -3.99
N TRP A 492 24.28 36.53 -4.31
CA TRP A 492 25.02 37.53 -3.55
C TRP A 492 24.50 37.69 -2.10
N ILE A 493 23.19 37.52 -1.89
CA ILE A 493 22.60 37.55 -0.53
C ILE A 493 23.06 36.31 0.22
N LEU A 494 23.03 35.13 -0.43
CA LEU A 494 23.53 33.90 0.18
C LEU A 494 24.99 34.04 0.62
N GLU A 495 25.85 34.55 -0.24
CA GLU A 495 27.27 34.80 0.07
C GLU A 495 27.43 35.68 1.32
N ALA A 496 26.65 36.77 1.41
CA ALA A 496 26.66 37.62 2.60
C ALA A 496 26.20 36.86 3.86
N VAL A 497 25.14 36.04 3.77
CA VAL A 497 24.67 35.20 4.87
C VAL A 497 25.74 34.20 5.32
N LEU A 498 26.44 33.55 4.39
CA LEU A 498 27.50 32.60 4.72
C LEU A 498 28.66 33.26 5.46
N ARG A 499 29.07 34.46 5.06
CA ARG A 499 30.09 35.25 5.77
C ARG A 499 29.64 35.63 7.17
N ILE A 500 28.42 36.13 7.32
CA ILE A 500 27.82 36.45 8.63
C ILE A 500 27.82 35.20 9.53
N ASN A 501 27.52 34.02 8.97
CA ASN A 501 27.50 32.77 9.72
C ASN A 501 28.88 32.32 10.21
N ARG A 502 29.98 32.69 9.52
CA ARG A 502 31.38 32.38 9.89
C ARG A 502 31.91 33.26 11.02
N LEU A 503 31.35 34.46 11.17
CA LEU A 503 31.73 35.36 12.25
C LEU A 503 31.35 34.75 13.63
N PRO A 504 32.16 34.96 14.67
CA PRO A 504 31.92 34.44 16.03
C PRO A 504 30.83 35.24 16.76
N LEU A 505 29.69 35.44 16.11
CA LEU A 505 28.57 36.22 16.60
C LEU A 505 27.72 35.42 17.59
N SER A 506 27.15 36.11 18.58
CA SER A 506 26.00 35.57 19.31
C SER A 506 24.79 35.41 18.38
N ASP A 507 23.82 34.57 18.75
CA ASP A 507 22.59 34.37 17.94
C ASP A 507 21.79 35.67 17.78
N LYS A 508 21.80 36.54 18.80
CA LYS A 508 21.17 37.86 18.73
C LYS A 508 21.88 38.76 17.71
N ALA A 509 23.21 38.84 17.77
CA ALA A 509 24.00 39.63 16.83
C ALA A 509 23.87 39.12 15.39
N ARG A 510 23.93 37.80 15.18
CA ARG A 510 23.67 37.18 13.86
C ARG A 510 22.30 37.55 13.33
N THR A 511 21.27 37.43 14.16
CA THR A 511 19.89 37.72 13.75
C THR A 511 19.71 39.19 13.38
N ALA A 512 20.31 40.12 14.14
CA ALA A 512 20.33 41.54 13.80
C ALA A 512 21.01 41.80 12.44
N TRP A 513 22.14 41.16 12.17
CA TRP A 513 22.83 41.23 10.87
C TRP A 513 21.97 40.74 9.71
N LEU A 514 21.28 39.60 9.87
CA LEU A 514 20.33 39.11 8.87
C LEU A 514 19.17 40.08 8.67
N GLY A 515 18.71 40.73 9.75
CA GLY A 515 17.70 41.77 9.68
C GLY A 515 18.17 42.98 8.88
N THR A 516 19.42 43.42 9.07
CA THR A 516 19.97 44.53 8.29
C THR A 516 20.15 44.16 6.83
N LEU A 517 20.67 42.96 6.56
CA LEU A 517 20.77 42.43 5.20
C LEU A 517 19.39 42.38 4.53
N GLN A 518 18.35 41.99 5.26
CA GLN A 518 16.97 42.04 4.77
C GLN A 518 16.53 43.46 4.40
N ARG A 519 16.71 44.44 5.30
CA ARG A 519 16.33 45.84 5.03
C ARG A 519 17.06 46.41 3.83
N PHE A 520 18.35 46.09 3.70
CA PHE A 520 19.18 46.55 2.61
C PHE A 520 18.78 45.91 1.27
N SER A 521 18.56 44.60 1.27
CA SER A 521 18.28 43.86 0.04
C SER A 521 16.83 43.97 -0.43
N ASP A 522 15.92 44.39 0.46
CA ASP A 522 14.47 44.33 0.27
C ASP A 522 14.01 42.96 -0.31
N SER A 523 14.63 41.89 0.18
CA SER A 523 14.41 40.55 -0.35
C SER A 523 12.99 40.07 -0.10
N ARG A 524 12.36 39.47 -1.11
CA ARG A 524 11.05 38.83 -0.98
C ARG A 524 11.11 37.47 -0.27
N HIS A 525 12.30 36.98 0.09
CA HIS A 525 12.46 35.70 0.76
C HIS A 525 11.88 35.73 2.19
N VAL A 526 10.79 34.98 2.40
CA VAL A 526 10.02 34.94 3.66
C VAL A 526 10.89 34.67 4.89
N GLY A 527 11.85 33.75 4.79
CA GLY A 527 12.72 33.42 5.93
C GLY A 527 13.66 34.56 6.33
N LEU A 528 14.07 35.40 5.38
CA LEU A 528 14.97 36.51 5.64
C LEU A 528 14.18 37.73 6.16
N ARG A 529 12.97 37.96 5.62
CA ARG A 529 11.99 38.93 6.11
C ARG A 529 11.68 38.81 7.60
N LYS A 530 11.66 37.59 8.15
CA LYS A 530 11.45 37.36 9.59
C LYS A 530 12.49 38.03 10.49
N HIS A 531 13.67 38.32 9.96
CA HIS A 531 14.73 38.98 10.72
C HIS A 531 14.63 40.51 10.68
N GLU A 532 13.85 41.10 9.79
CA GLU A 532 13.79 42.56 9.56
C GLU A 532 13.51 43.38 10.83
N ALA A 533 12.61 42.89 11.69
CA ALA A 533 12.25 43.55 12.96
C ALA A 533 13.45 43.68 13.92
N THR A 534 14.46 42.82 13.77
CA THR A 534 15.64 42.80 14.65
C THR A 534 16.73 43.77 14.23
N ALA A 535 16.63 44.35 13.03
CA ALA A 535 17.57 45.34 12.51
C ALA A 535 17.54 46.69 13.27
N ALA A 536 16.47 46.98 14.00
CA ALA A 536 16.30 48.24 14.75
C ALA A 536 17.09 48.29 16.08
N SER A 537 17.83 47.24 16.43
CA SER A 537 18.56 47.17 17.68
C SER A 537 19.91 47.88 17.57
N GLY A 538 19.87 49.22 17.55
CA GLY A 538 21.03 50.12 17.42
C GLY A 538 22.19 49.85 18.41
N ALA A 539 21.91 49.14 19.50
CA ALA A 539 22.89 48.72 20.49
C ALA A 539 23.87 47.62 20.00
N PHE A 540 23.49 46.77 19.06
CA PHE A 540 24.35 45.64 18.61
C PHE A 540 25.45 46.05 17.63
N TRP A 541 25.30 47.18 16.93
CA TRP A 541 26.35 47.71 16.04
C TRP A 541 27.61 48.08 16.82
N ARG A 542 27.46 48.52 18.07
CA ARG A 542 28.57 48.89 18.95
C ARG A 542 29.35 47.69 19.50
N GLU A 543 28.77 46.49 19.50
CA GLU A 543 29.45 45.26 19.98
C GLU A 543 30.47 44.70 18.97
N LEU A 544 30.43 45.16 17.71
CA LEU A 544 31.15 44.53 16.61
C LEU A 544 32.21 45.43 15.98
N ASP A 545 31.86 46.66 15.63
CA ASP A 545 32.81 47.68 15.17
C ASP A 545 32.15 49.07 15.26
N PRO A 546 32.62 49.95 16.18
CA PRO A 546 32.12 51.31 16.29
C PRO A 546 32.23 52.14 15.00
N GLY A 547 33.20 51.84 14.12
CA GLY A 547 33.42 52.56 12.86
C GLY A 547 32.39 52.24 11.75
N LEU A 548 31.67 51.12 11.88
CA LEU A 548 30.65 50.71 10.91
C LEU A 548 29.29 51.39 11.13
N VAL A 549 29.04 51.86 12.36
CA VAL A 549 27.79 52.51 12.78
C VAL A 549 27.54 53.78 11.96
N ASP A 550 28.57 54.60 11.78
CA ASP A 550 28.47 55.88 11.09
C ASP A 550 28.29 55.71 9.57
N ALA A 551 28.74 54.58 9.01
CA ALA A 551 28.59 54.24 7.59
C ALA A 551 27.21 53.66 7.23
N VAL A 552 26.51 53.03 8.20
CA VAL A 552 25.23 52.33 7.97
C VAL A 552 24.01 53.16 8.44
N ALA A 553 24.18 54.11 9.37
CA ALA A 553 23.07 54.82 10.01
C ALA A 553 22.58 56.10 9.28
N SER A 554 23.19 56.51 8.16
CA SER A 554 22.79 57.74 7.45
C SER A 554 21.69 57.45 6.40
N PRO A 555 20.48 58.04 6.51
CA PRO A 555 19.40 57.85 5.55
C PRO A 555 19.68 58.39 4.14
N ASP A 556 20.67 59.29 4.00
CA ASP A 556 20.91 60.08 2.78
C ASP A 556 22.20 59.70 2.02
N ALA A 557 22.93 58.67 2.44
CA ALA A 557 24.12 58.22 1.73
C ALA A 557 23.76 57.29 0.57
N LEU A 558 23.84 57.80 -0.66
CA LEU A 558 23.95 56.98 -1.87
C LEU A 558 25.24 56.12 -1.80
N TRP A 559 25.10 54.98 -1.14
CA TRP A 559 25.83 53.70 -1.15
C TRP A 559 27.09 53.57 -2.03
N SER A 560 28.13 54.37 -1.78
CA SER A 560 29.51 54.15 -2.25
C SER A 560 30.32 53.23 -1.32
N GLY A 561 29.82 52.95 -0.11
CA GLY A 561 30.48 52.12 0.91
C GLY A 561 30.40 50.60 0.70
N TYR A 562 29.57 50.09 -0.23
CA TYR A 562 29.40 48.64 -0.44
C TYR A 562 30.69 47.97 -0.93
N ARG A 563 31.45 48.63 -1.80
CA ARG A 563 32.74 48.10 -2.27
C ARG A 563 33.75 48.03 -1.12
N ALA A 564 33.75 49.03 -0.24
CA ALA A 564 34.57 49.05 0.98
C ALA A 564 34.15 47.97 1.99
N LEU A 565 32.86 47.79 2.26
CA LEU A 565 32.33 46.72 3.13
C LEU A 565 32.65 45.32 2.59
N VAL A 566 32.48 45.11 1.27
CA VAL A 566 32.83 43.85 0.61
C VAL A 566 34.34 43.61 0.64
N ASP A 567 35.16 44.66 0.50
CA ASP A 567 36.62 44.57 0.57
C ASP A 567 37.15 44.42 2.01
N GLU A 568 36.41 44.85 3.02
CA GLU A 568 36.72 44.68 4.44
C GLU A 568 36.34 43.28 4.92
N LEU A 569 35.15 42.80 4.54
CA LEU A 569 34.73 41.39 4.71
C LEU A 569 35.54 40.38 3.88
N ARG A 570 36.41 40.85 2.96
CA ARG A 570 37.40 40.02 2.25
C ARG A 570 38.75 39.95 2.98
N ARG A 571 39.02 40.89 3.90
CA ARG A 571 40.28 40.97 4.65
C ARG A 571 40.20 40.26 6.00
N SER A 572 39.01 40.14 6.57
CA SER A 572 38.66 39.36 7.77
C SER A 572 38.22 37.95 7.41
#